data_AF-A0A960PGJ7-F1
#
_entry.id   AF-A0A960PGJ7-F1
#
_cell.length_a   1.000
_cell.length_b   1.000
_cell.length_c   1.000
_cell.angle_alpha   90.00
_cell.angle_beta   90.00
_cell.angle_gamma   90.00
#
_symmetry.space_group_name_H-M   'P 1'
#
loop_
_entity.id
_entity.type
_entity.pdbx_description
1 polymer ?
#
loop_
_entity_poly.entity_id
_entity_poly.type
_entity_poly.pdbx_seq_one_letter_code
_entity_poly.pdbx_strand_id
1 'polypeptide(L)'
;KRFSSTIARRLGNMGALTKGDRHAEKAGNLDKYNLESKEGRAALNVVYTRILNGSEIPGLADPTQTLGDMGLLNGSEESKIKDSEKTNIPRFLNRLLSLEVSRQNALFDYFYQTFLETIEHLKANGKIDDGMEDLKADSVSLLEPPKVMFTDALTGAKTLYYKLEIIIPTRPARFEVISKYEGVYFFEHRSTGEFIAVRESRAHTDPETGDRYQMFSVSKPKGHNLFYLKEDELTQKHKPVSRNRAMDWWLAEQAKIPPTEQKTIHLLSGALLPIWKYLKNIQHQALKIIRTTTDDGTRLVGVNISPNVIGEIRRSFGMWEMAAETAEEIIHTVREENISVELLGDVKIRKTRFQGRSILEVVPSTYKQIRELRETGLINIIQNSRSRFFVSEDDIAASETLSEVLKMFPPLHLLKTQEKAVFEQDTRHVDNNDHHPVELPGWLIEPSADEIGAITL
;
A
#
# COMPACT_ATOMS: atom_id res chain seq x y z
N LYS A 1 40.08 5.17 20.93
CA LYS A 1 39.16 4.17 21.55
C LYS A 1 37.73 4.65 21.81
N ARG A 2 37.43 5.96 21.96
CA ARG A 2 36.09 6.45 22.31
C ARG A 2 35.09 6.56 21.14
N PHE A 3 35.54 6.90 19.92
CA PHE A 3 34.65 7.05 18.75
C PHE A 3 34.04 5.72 18.28
N SER A 4 34.87 4.69 18.08
CA SER A 4 34.41 3.35 17.69
C SER A 4 33.46 2.74 18.72
N SER A 5 33.65 2.98 20.02
CA SER A 5 32.71 2.55 21.05
C SER A 5 31.40 3.34 21.03
N THR A 6 31.42 4.63 20.65
CA THR A 6 30.20 5.45 20.50
C THR A 6 29.38 4.99 19.31
N ILE A 7 30.01 4.75 18.16
CA ILE A 7 29.35 4.19 16.97
C ILE A 7 28.83 2.79 17.28
N ALA A 8 29.66 1.91 17.86
CA ALA A 8 29.23 0.55 18.21
C ALA A 8 28.10 0.53 19.25
N ARG A 9 28.08 1.46 20.22
CA ARG A 9 26.97 1.59 21.17
C ARG A 9 25.71 2.14 20.52
N ARG A 10 25.81 3.07 19.57
CA ARG A 10 24.64 3.60 18.85
C ARG A 10 24.06 2.56 17.90
N LEU A 11 24.90 1.90 17.11
CA LEU A 11 24.53 0.74 16.30
C LEU A 11 23.97 -0.40 17.18
N GLY A 12 24.57 -0.65 18.35
CA GLY A 12 24.11 -1.63 19.34
C GLY A 12 22.76 -1.28 20.00
N ASN A 13 22.54 -0.01 20.36
CA ASN A 13 21.25 0.50 20.84
C ASN A 13 20.16 0.46 19.75
N MET A 14 20.54 0.33 18.49
CA MET A 14 19.64 0.15 17.34
C MET A 14 19.44 -1.33 16.97
N GLY A 15 19.91 -2.27 17.80
CA GLY A 15 19.74 -3.71 17.60
C GLY A 15 20.74 -4.37 16.63
N ALA A 16 21.72 -3.62 16.11
CA ALA A 16 22.66 -4.16 15.11
C ALA A 16 23.71 -5.14 15.66
N LEU A 17 23.75 -5.39 16.98
CA LEU A 17 24.72 -6.27 17.63
C LEU A 17 24.22 -7.71 17.86
N THR A 18 23.00 -8.05 17.42
CA THR A 18 22.42 -9.40 17.59
C THR A 18 22.30 -10.18 16.28
N LYS A 19 23.10 -9.85 15.25
CA LYS A 19 23.28 -10.71 14.07
C LYS A 19 24.05 -11.97 14.48
N GLY A 20 23.37 -12.90 15.16
CA GLY A 20 23.94 -14.17 15.61
C GLY A 20 23.25 -14.80 16.81
N ASP A 21 22.38 -14.07 17.52
CA ASP A 21 21.68 -14.61 18.69
C ASP A 21 20.26 -15.04 18.30
N ARG A 22 19.90 -16.31 18.55
CA ARG A 22 18.57 -16.88 18.24
C ARG A 22 17.44 -16.21 19.02
N HIS A 23 17.75 -15.40 20.04
CA HIS A 23 16.75 -14.63 20.79
C HIS A 23 16.45 -13.24 20.18
N ALA A 24 17.10 -12.86 19.08
CA ALA A 24 16.89 -11.58 18.39
C ALA A 24 15.58 -11.48 17.60
N GLU A 25 14.87 -12.58 17.34
CA GLU A 25 13.59 -12.59 16.58
C GLU A 25 12.49 -11.73 17.23
N LYS A 26 12.63 -11.35 18.51
CA LYS A 26 11.68 -10.48 19.22
C LYS A 26 12.00 -8.98 19.14
N ALA A 27 13.19 -8.59 18.67
CA ALA A 27 13.53 -7.21 18.38
C ALA A 27 13.24 -6.96 16.90
N GLY A 28 12.28 -6.08 16.60
CA GLY A 28 11.77 -5.88 15.25
C GLY A 28 12.83 -5.62 14.18
N ASN A 29 12.40 -5.78 12.92
CA ASN A 29 13.20 -5.77 11.70
C ASN A 29 14.39 -4.78 11.70
N LEU A 30 15.61 -5.33 11.81
CA LEU A 30 16.88 -4.62 11.97
C LEU A 30 17.34 -3.88 10.70
N ASP A 31 16.72 -4.18 9.55
CA ASP A 31 17.05 -3.55 8.26
C ASP A 31 16.65 -2.06 8.19
N LYS A 32 15.75 -1.62 9.08
CA LYS A 32 15.19 -0.26 9.16
C LYS A 32 16.22 0.83 9.47
N TYR A 33 17.37 0.42 10.02
CA TYR A 33 18.39 1.33 10.55
C TYR A 33 19.75 1.13 9.89
N ASN A 34 19.74 0.51 8.70
CA ASN A 34 20.92 0.41 7.86
C ASN A 34 21.32 1.80 7.33
N LEU A 35 22.47 2.33 7.78
CA LEU A 35 22.97 3.63 7.32
C LEU A 35 23.27 3.65 5.81
N GLU A 36 23.46 2.50 5.16
CA GLU A 36 23.70 2.41 3.72
C GLU A 36 22.41 2.40 2.87
N SER A 37 21.25 2.44 3.52
CA SER A 37 19.94 2.48 2.88
C SER A 37 19.74 3.76 2.04
N LYS A 38 18.69 3.81 1.22
CA LYS A 38 18.39 5.01 0.41
C LYS A 38 18.21 6.25 1.30
N GLU A 39 17.62 6.06 2.47
CA GLU A 39 17.37 7.07 3.49
C GLU A 39 18.68 7.58 4.10
N GLY A 40 19.63 6.68 4.38
CA GLY A 40 20.96 7.04 4.87
C GLY A 40 21.76 7.84 3.84
N ARG A 41 21.71 7.44 2.57
CA ARG A 41 22.34 8.17 1.47
C ARG A 41 21.72 9.55 1.24
N ALA A 42 20.39 9.63 1.34
CA ALA A 42 19.67 10.90 1.24
C ALA A 42 20.04 11.83 2.40
N ALA A 43 20.07 11.32 3.64
CA ALA A 43 20.48 12.09 4.80
C ALA A 43 21.93 12.61 4.68
N LEU A 44 22.85 11.80 4.16
CA LEU A 44 24.22 12.23 3.90
C LEU A 44 24.29 13.38 2.88
N ASN A 45 23.53 13.24 1.79
CA ASN A 45 23.43 14.30 0.78
C ASN A 45 22.92 15.61 1.41
N VAL A 46 21.90 15.53 2.26
CA VAL A 46 21.37 16.71 2.96
C VAL A 46 22.42 17.35 3.88
N VAL A 47 23.17 16.55 4.66
CA VAL A 47 24.24 17.07 5.52
C VAL A 47 25.24 17.89 4.71
N TYR A 48 25.70 17.36 3.59
CA TYR A 48 26.64 18.07 2.73
C TYR A 48 26.06 19.34 2.13
N THR A 49 24.84 19.28 1.59
CA THR A 49 24.15 20.45 1.04
C THR A 49 23.98 21.54 2.10
N ARG A 50 23.63 21.19 3.34
CA ARG A 50 23.50 22.14 4.45
C ARG A 50 24.81 22.82 4.79
N ILE A 51 25.89 22.06 4.87
CA ILE A 51 27.22 22.62 5.14
C ILE A 51 27.64 23.57 4.02
N LEU A 52 27.47 23.17 2.76
CA LEU A 52 27.79 24.01 1.60
C LEU A 52 26.95 25.29 1.55
N ASN A 53 25.71 25.25 2.04
CA ASN A 53 24.82 26.40 2.17
C ASN A 53 25.10 27.26 3.43
N GLY A 54 26.15 26.95 4.19
CA GLY A 54 26.59 27.74 5.36
C GLY A 54 25.89 27.40 6.68
N SER A 55 25.31 26.21 6.82
CA SER A 55 24.69 25.79 8.08
C SER A 55 25.74 25.54 9.17
N GLU A 56 25.53 26.09 10.35
CA GLU A 56 26.32 25.77 11.54
C GLU A 56 26.01 24.35 12.03
N ILE A 57 27.05 23.63 12.49
CA ILE A 57 26.92 22.31 13.08
C ILE A 57 27.39 22.38 14.54
N PRO A 58 26.54 22.03 15.52
CA PRO A 58 26.93 21.98 16.92
C PRO A 58 28.18 21.13 17.14
N GLY A 59 29.22 21.74 17.73
CA GLY A 59 30.49 21.06 17.99
C GLY A 59 31.51 21.10 16.85
N LEU A 60 31.22 21.79 15.74
CA LEU A 60 32.19 22.13 14.70
C LEU A 60 32.37 23.65 14.63
N ALA A 61 33.60 24.13 14.73
CA ALA A 61 33.91 25.55 14.61
C ALA A 61 33.78 26.05 13.16
N ASP A 62 34.19 25.23 12.20
CA ASP A 62 34.03 25.50 10.77
C ASP A 62 33.61 24.20 10.05
N PRO A 63 32.30 24.03 9.77
CA PRO A 63 31.78 22.88 9.04
C PRO A 63 32.34 22.75 7.62
N THR A 64 32.57 23.87 6.92
CA THR A 64 33.06 23.88 5.54
C THR A 64 34.53 23.47 5.48
N GLN A 65 35.37 24.02 6.36
CA GLN A 65 36.75 23.57 6.50
C GLN A 65 36.82 22.09 6.90
N THR A 66 35.86 21.61 7.69
CA THR A 66 35.77 20.18 8.03
C THR A 66 35.55 19.29 6.81
N LEU A 67 34.78 19.72 5.82
CA LEU A 67 34.68 19.01 4.55
C LEU A 67 35.98 19.09 3.74
N GLY A 68 36.69 20.21 3.79
CA GLY A 68 38.03 20.37 3.21
C GLY A 68 39.04 19.39 3.80
N ASP A 69 39.09 19.26 5.13
CA ASP A 69 39.98 18.35 5.86
C ASP A 69 39.66 16.87 5.60
N MET A 70 38.42 16.57 5.21
CA MET A 70 38.00 15.25 4.73
C MET A 70 38.37 14.99 3.26
N GLY A 71 38.95 15.98 2.56
CA GLY A 71 39.27 15.92 1.14
C GLY A 71 38.03 15.90 0.23
N LEU A 72 36.92 16.50 0.67
CA LEU A 72 35.67 16.60 -0.09
C LEU A 72 35.56 17.89 -0.90
N LEU A 73 36.31 18.93 -0.51
CA LEU A 73 36.37 20.20 -1.22
C LEU A 73 37.73 20.33 -1.89
N ASN A 74 37.71 20.60 -3.19
CA ASN A 74 38.90 21.07 -3.90
C ASN A 74 38.88 22.60 -3.81
N GLY A 75 40.03 23.24 -3.53
CA GLY A 75 40.14 24.68 -3.28
C GLY A 75 39.82 25.62 -4.46
N SER A 76 38.92 25.23 -5.36
CA SER A 76 38.33 26.08 -6.39
C SER A 76 37.12 26.85 -5.85
N GLU A 77 36.88 28.05 -6.39
CA GLU A 77 35.82 28.98 -5.96
C GLU A 77 34.40 28.39 -5.98
N GLU A 78 34.16 27.32 -6.73
CA GLU A 78 32.95 26.50 -6.59
C GLU A 78 33.21 25.31 -5.67
N SER A 79 32.88 25.46 -4.37
CA SER A 79 32.89 24.37 -3.39
C SER A 79 31.82 23.33 -3.70
N LYS A 80 32.05 22.48 -4.72
CA LYS A 80 31.13 21.41 -5.12
C LYS A 80 31.68 20.05 -4.73
N ILE A 81 30.94 19.35 -3.87
CA ILE A 81 31.17 17.93 -3.60
C ILE A 81 30.73 17.11 -4.82
N LYS A 82 31.55 16.16 -5.25
CA LYS A 82 31.21 15.22 -6.34
C LYS A 82 29.98 14.38 -5.98
N ASP A 83 29.08 14.15 -6.94
CA ASP A 83 27.84 13.41 -6.67
C ASP A 83 28.07 11.96 -6.21
N SER A 84 29.16 11.34 -6.66
CA SER A 84 29.57 10.00 -6.19
C SER A 84 29.96 9.96 -4.71
N GLU A 85 30.23 11.11 -4.10
CA GLU A 85 30.55 11.25 -2.68
C GLU A 85 29.31 11.49 -1.82
N LYS A 86 28.31 12.18 -2.37
CA LYS A 86 27.10 12.59 -1.64
C LYS A 86 26.26 11.42 -1.12
N THR A 87 26.41 10.24 -1.72
CA THR A 87 25.62 9.05 -1.40
C THR A 87 26.48 7.87 -0.92
N ASN A 88 27.79 8.06 -0.72
CA ASN A 88 28.71 6.97 -0.37
C ASN A 88 29.02 6.95 1.14
N ILE A 89 28.20 6.21 1.88
CA ILE A 89 28.29 6.08 3.34
C ILE A 89 29.60 5.44 3.81
N PRO A 90 30.08 4.32 3.24
CA PRO A 90 31.37 3.75 3.63
C PRO A 90 32.53 4.74 3.49
N ARG A 91 32.54 5.52 2.40
CA ARG A 91 33.61 6.49 2.16
C ARG A 91 33.49 7.71 3.08
N PHE A 92 32.27 8.15 3.40
CA PHE A 92 32.04 9.15 4.45
C PHE A 92 32.58 8.68 5.81
N LEU A 93 32.22 7.46 6.25
CA LEU A 93 32.69 6.91 7.52
C LEU A 93 34.22 6.78 7.58
N ASN A 94 34.84 6.33 6.48
CA ASN A 94 36.30 6.24 6.39
C ASN A 94 36.98 7.61 6.43
N ARG A 95 36.38 8.63 5.84
CA ARG A 95 36.88 10.01 5.91
C ARG A 95 36.65 10.67 7.25
N LEU A 96 35.60 10.31 7.99
CA LEU A 96 35.46 10.78 9.38
C LEU A 96 36.71 10.42 10.19
N LEU A 97 37.30 9.24 9.96
CA LEU A 97 38.47 8.78 10.70
C LEU A 97 39.72 9.68 10.51
N SER A 98 39.77 10.56 9.51
CA SER A 98 40.87 11.52 9.35
C SER A 98 40.75 12.75 10.26
N LEU A 99 39.59 12.99 10.85
CA LEU A 99 39.33 14.15 11.72
C LEU A 99 39.75 13.89 13.17
N GLU A 100 39.82 14.92 13.99
CA GLU A 100 39.96 14.76 15.44
C GLU A 100 38.69 14.19 16.07
N VAL A 101 38.82 13.45 17.18
CA VAL A 101 37.71 12.71 17.83
C VAL A 101 36.51 13.61 18.18
N SER A 102 36.74 14.85 18.57
CA SER A 102 35.66 15.82 18.85
C SER A 102 34.83 16.12 17.58
N ARG A 103 35.51 16.47 16.49
CA ARG A 103 34.92 16.78 15.18
C ARG A 103 34.27 15.56 14.55
N GLN A 104 34.88 14.38 14.71
CA GLN A 104 34.30 13.09 14.33
C GLN A 104 32.94 12.87 14.97
N ASN A 105 32.85 13.02 16.30
CA ASN A 105 31.59 12.83 17.02
C ASN A 105 30.57 13.90 16.61
N ALA A 106 30.96 15.17 16.52
CA ALA A 106 30.05 16.26 16.13
C ALA A 106 29.41 16.03 14.75
N LEU A 107 30.24 15.72 13.74
CA LEU A 107 29.75 15.50 12.39
C LEU A 107 28.93 14.21 12.26
N PHE A 108 29.37 13.13 12.90
CA PHE A 108 28.60 11.87 12.91
C PHE A 108 27.26 12.03 13.65
N ASP A 109 27.23 12.77 14.75
CA ASP A 109 26.02 13.03 15.51
C ASP A 109 25.02 13.83 14.68
N TYR A 110 25.50 14.87 14.00
CA TYR A 110 24.67 15.67 13.10
C TYR A 110 24.12 14.85 11.92
N PHE A 111 24.96 14.02 11.30
CA PHE A 111 24.52 13.09 10.26
C PHE A 111 23.47 12.10 10.79
N TYR A 112 23.71 11.51 11.96
CA TYR A 112 22.81 10.54 12.54
C TYR A 112 21.46 11.16 12.92
N GLN A 113 21.44 12.39 13.44
CA GLN A 113 20.19 13.12 13.66
C GLN A 113 19.46 13.37 12.34
N THR A 114 20.17 13.88 11.32
CA THR A 114 19.58 14.11 9.99
C THR A 114 19.00 12.83 9.39
N PHE A 115 19.65 11.68 9.61
CA PHE A 115 19.13 10.37 9.22
C PHE A 115 17.82 10.01 9.91
N LEU A 116 17.72 10.22 11.23
CA LEU A 116 16.47 10.01 11.97
C LEU A 116 15.36 10.96 11.49
N GLU A 117 15.68 12.24 11.26
CA GLU A 117 14.73 13.24 10.74
C GLU A 117 14.22 12.87 9.34
N THR A 118 15.09 12.36 8.47
CA THR A 118 14.71 11.85 7.13
C THR A 118 13.82 10.61 7.22
N ILE A 119 14.10 9.70 8.16
CA ILE A 119 13.22 8.54 8.40
C ILE A 119 11.85 9.00 8.87
N GLU A 120 11.77 9.93 9.81
CA GLU A 120 10.50 10.47 10.30
C GLU A 120 9.72 11.16 9.17
N HIS A 121 10.40 11.95 8.33
CA HIS A 121 9.81 12.58 7.14
C HIS A 121 9.21 11.57 6.16
N LEU A 122 9.95 10.53 5.82
CA LEU A 122 9.49 9.54 4.87
C LEU A 122 8.40 8.64 5.48
N LYS A 123 8.42 8.37 6.79
CA LYS A 123 7.34 7.69 7.50
C LYS A 123 6.06 8.51 7.49
N ALA A 124 6.14 9.81 7.78
CA ALA A 124 5.00 10.73 7.74
C ALA A 124 4.37 10.79 6.32
N ASN A 125 5.20 10.72 5.29
CA ASN A 125 4.76 10.70 3.89
C ASN A 125 4.39 9.30 3.36
N GLY A 126 4.41 8.26 4.21
CA GLY A 126 4.10 6.88 3.81
C GLY A 126 5.08 6.26 2.79
N LYS A 127 6.27 6.84 2.65
CA LYS A 127 7.33 6.43 1.70
C LYS A 127 8.31 5.40 2.28
N ILE A 128 8.38 5.25 3.61
CA ILE A 128 9.15 4.15 4.24
C ILE A 128 8.24 2.96 4.53
N ASP A 129 8.64 1.84 3.95
CA ASP A 129 8.15 0.51 4.22
C ASP A 129 8.83 -0.03 5.48
N ASP A 130 8.06 -0.42 6.48
CA ASP A 130 8.58 -1.01 7.72
C ASP A 130 8.95 -2.51 7.53
N GLY A 131 8.98 -2.99 6.28
CA GLY A 131 9.24 -4.39 5.93
C GLY A 131 8.11 -5.29 6.39
N MET A 132 8.42 -6.56 6.70
CA MET A 132 7.42 -7.48 7.23
C MET A 132 6.84 -6.95 8.56
N GLU A 133 5.55 -6.62 8.56
CA GLU A 133 4.82 -6.19 9.75
C GLU A 133 4.03 -7.37 10.32
N ASP A 134 4.29 -7.69 11.60
CA ASP A 134 3.43 -8.62 12.33
C ASP A 134 2.11 -7.92 12.65
N LEU A 135 1.02 -8.45 12.12
CA LEU A 135 -0.32 -7.96 12.40
C LEU A 135 -0.66 -8.26 13.86
N LYS A 136 -0.72 -7.20 14.66
CA LYS A 136 -1.11 -7.26 16.07
C LYS A 136 -2.60 -6.99 16.17
N ALA A 137 -3.39 -8.06 16.19
CA ALA A 137 -4.82 -8.03 16.48
C ALA A 137 -5.13 -9.02 17.60
N ASP A 138 -6.21 -8.77 18.34
CA ASP A 138 -6.70 -9.66 19.40
C ASP A 138 -7.36 -10.91 18.80
N SER A 139 -7.94 -10.77 17.60
CA SER A 139 -8.52 -11.86 16.82
C SER A 139 -8.36 -11.58 15.33
N VAL A 140 -8.13 -12.64 14.57
CA VAL A 140 -7.98 -12.63 13.10
C VAL A 140 -8.79 -13.79 12.55
N SER A 141 -9.89 -13.48 11.88
CA SER A 141 -10.78 -14.45 11.27
C SER A 141 -10.82 -14.30 9.75
N LEU A 142 -11.08 -15.40 9.03
CA LEU A 142 -11.41 -15.33 7.61
C LEU A 142 -12.88 -14.95 7.48
N LEU A 143 -13.18 -13.89 6.73
CA LEU A 143 -14.57 -13.54 6.38
C LEU A 143 -15.13 -14.49 5.32
N GLU A 144 -14.26 -14.92 4.40
CA GLU A 144 -14.62 -15.76 3.25
C GLU A 144 -13.51 -16.78 2.99
N PRO A 145 -13.84 -17.95 2.39
CA PRO A 145 -12.83 -18.90 1.92
C PRO A 145 -11.81 -18.23 0.99
N PRO A 146 -10.52 -18.62 1.04
CA PRO A 146 -9.49 -18.02 0.20
C PRO A 146 -9.77 -18.29 -1.27
N LYS A 147 -9.60 -17.26 -2.10
CA LYS A 147 -9.92 -17.33 -3.53
C LYS A 147 -8.64 -17.34 -4.36
N VAL A 148 -8.55 -18.20 -5.36
CA VAL A 148 -7.38 -18.26 -6.26
C VAL A 148 -7.43 -17.04 -7.18
N MET A 149 -6.35 -16.26 -7.17
CA MET A 149 -6.25 -14.97 -7.87
C MET A 149 -5.33 -15.04 -9.09
N PHE A 150 -4.32 -15.91 -9.06
CA PHE A 150 -3.47 -16.18 -10.21
C PHE A 150 -2.93 -17.60 -10.10
N THR A 151 -2.79 -18.29 -11.22
CA THR A 151 -2.07 -19.56 -11.29
C THR A 151 -0.99 -19.41 -12.36
N ASP A 152 0.26 -19.62 -11.96
CA ASP A 152 1.38 -19.57 -12.89
C ASP A 152 1.27 -20.72 -13.89
N ALA A 153 1.22 -20.40 -15.18
CA ALA A 153 1.09 -21.39 -16.25
C ALA A 153 2.31 -22.33 -16.35
N LEU A 154 3.49 -21.89 -15.89
CA LEU A 154 4.71 -22.68 -15.95
C LEU A 154 4.86 -23.62 -14.75
N THR A 155 4.53 -23.14 -13.55
CA THR A 155 4.80 -23.86 -12.29
C THR A 155 3.54 -24.42 -11.62
N GLY A 156 2.35 -24.03 -12.07
CA GLY A 156 1.08 -24.33 -11.40
C GLY A 156 0.92 -23.63 -10.04
N ALA A 157 1.88 -22.78 -9.64
CA ALA A 157 1.87 -22.15 -8.34
C ALA A 157 0.75 -21.12 -8.25
N LYS A 158 0.00 -21.15 -7.15
CA LYS A 158 -1.20 -20.32 -6.97
C LYS A 158 -0.93 -19.11 -6.09
N THR A 159 -1.43 -17.96 -6.51
CA THR A 159 -1.64 -16.78 -5.65
C THR A 159 -3.04 -16.85 -5.10
N LEU A 160 -3.17 -16.73 -3.78
CA LEU A 160 -4.42 -16.78 -3.05
C LEU A 160 -4.74 -15.40 -2.48
N TYR A 161 -6.00 -15.01 -2.58
CA TYR A 161 -6.55 -13.84 -1.93
C TYR A 161 -7.31 -14.24 -0.67
N TYR A 162 -7.03 -13.52 0.41
CA TYR A 162 -7.68 -13.66 1.71
C TYR A 162 -8.36 -12.34 2.07
N LYS A 163 -9.62 -12.43 2.48
CA LYS A 163 -10.36 -11.33 3.10
C LYS A 163 -10.46 -11.64 4.59
N LEU A 164 -9.67 -10.93 5.37
CA LEU A 164 -9.56 -11.14 6.82
C LEU A 164 -10.34 -10.06 7.55
N GLU A 165 -11.09 -10.45 8.57
CA GLU A 165 -11.57 -9.53 9.58
C GLU A 165 -10.62 -9.59 10.77
N ILE A 166 -10.22 -8.42 11.24
CA ILE A 166 -9.33 -8.30 12.38
C ILE A 166 -9.98 -7.42 13.45
N ILE A 167 -9.82 -7.85 14.70
CA ILE A 167 -10.29 -7.11 15.86
C ILE A 167 -9.05 -6.55 16.56
N ILE A 168 -8.88 -5.23 16.53
CA ILE A 168 -7.72 -4.56 17.14
C ILE A 168 -8.18 -3.80 18.39
N PRO A 169 -7.44 -3.86 19.51
CA PRO A 169 -7.75 -3.06 20.68
C PRO A 169 -7.49 -1.58 20.37
N THR A 170 -8.48 -0.73 20.65
CA THR A 170 -8.31 0.71 20.47
C THR A 170 -7.35 1.24 21.53
N ARG A 171 -6.52 2.20 21.13
CA ARG A 171 -5.57 2.89 22.03
C ARG A 171 -5.91 4.37 22.05
N PRO A 172 -7.05 4.76 22.67
CA PRO A 172 -7.48 6.14 22.69
C PRO A 172 -6.46 7.00 23.44
N ALA A 173 -6.24 8.21 22.93
CA ALA A 173 -5.37 9.17 23.60
C ALA A 173 -6.12 9.78 24.77
N ARG A 174 -5.98 9.20 25.96
CA ARG A 174 -6.72 9.65 27.14
C ARG A 174 -6.35 11.07 27.53
N PHE A 175 -7.35 11.91 27.80
CA PHE A 175 -7.11 13.32 28.13
C PHE A 175 -6.21 13.48 29.36
N GLU A 176 -6.40 12.66 30.40
CA GLU A 176 -5.63 12.76 31.65
C GLU A 176 -4.15 12.41 31.46
N VAL A 177 -3.83 11.63 30.42
CA VAL A 177 -2.46 11.25 30.07
C VAL A 177 -1.85 12.29 29.15
N ILE A 178 -2.54 12.62 28.05
CA ILE A 178 -1.97 13.48 27.00
C ILE A 178 -1.74 14.90 27.49
N SER A 179 -2.62 15.38 28.38
CA SER A 179 -2.46 16.68 28.98
C SER A 179 -1.19 16.73 29.86
N LYS A 180 -0.80 15.65 30.53
CA LYS A 180 0.39 15.69 31.41
C LYS A 180 1.72 15.76 30.67
N TYR A 181 1.75 15.52 29.36
CA TYR A 181 2.99 15.63 28.60
C TYR A 181 3.46 17.08 28.48
N GLU A 182 4.76 17.26 28.67
CA GLU A 182 5.43 18.55 28.47
C GLU A 182 5.41 18.93 26.99
N GLY A 183 5.21 20.23 26.70
CA GLY A 183 5.14 20.74 25.33
C GLY A 183 3.89 20.33 24.54
N VAL A 184 2.83 19.87 25.21
CA VAL A 184 1.53 19.62 24.57
C VAL A 184 0.63 20.85 24.64
N TYR A 185 0.17 21.25 23.46
CA TYR A 185 -0.77 22.34 23.26
C TYR A 185 -2.07 21.81 22.65
N PHE A 186 -3.18 22.47 22.95
CA PHE A 186 -4.49 22.10 22.40
C PHE A 186 -4.93 23.15 21.38
N PHE A 187 -5.50 22.69 20.29
CA PHE A 187 -5.99 23.53 19.21
C PHE A 187 -7.43 23.15 18.84
N GLU A 188 -8.24 24.14 18.48
CA GLU A 188 -9.60 23.98 18.00
C GLU A 188 -9.62 24.24 16.49
N HIS A 189 -10.18 23.33 15.71
CA HIS A 189 -10.34 23.49 14.27
C HIS A 189 -11.35 24.60 13.99
N ARG A 190 -10.98 25.56 13.14
CA ARG A 190 -11.76 26.80 12.96
C ARG A 190 -13.16 26.59 12.41
N SER A 191 -13.36 25.60 11.54
CA SER A 191 -14.66 25.34 10.90
C SER A 191 -15.51 24.25 11.55
N THR A 192 -14.89 23.21 12.12
CA THR A 192 -15.60 22.04 12.65
C THR A 192 -15.75 22.09 14.17
N GLY A 193 -14.95 22.92 14.85
CA GLY A 193 -14.90 22.95 16.31
C GLY A 193 -14.24 21.72 16.94
N GLU A 194 -13.66 20.82 16.14
CA GLU A 194 -12.92 19.65 16.66
C GLU A 194 -11.67 20.09 17.41
N PHE A 195 -11.36 19.42 18.53
CA PHE A 195 -10.12 19.67 19.25
C PHE A 195 -9.04 18.64 18.89
N ILE A 196 -7.81 19.12 18.80
CA ILE A 196 -6.61 18.31 18.61
C ILE A 196 -5.58 18.63 19.68
N ALA A 197 -4.79 17.63 20.06
CA ALA A 197 -3.64 17.80 20.92
C ALA A 197 -2.40 17.73 20.06
N VAL A 198 -1.52 18.71 20.22
CA VAL A 198 -0.37 18.93 19.36
C VAL A 198 0.88 18.97 20.21
N ARG A 199 1.92 18.28 19.74
CA ARG A 199 3.25 18.33 20.34
C ARG A 199 4.27 18.56 19.24
N GLU A 200 5.35 19.25 19.58
CA GLU A 200 6.53 19.31 18.72
C GLU A 200 7.06 17.88 18.49
N SER A 201 7.16 17.49 17.22
CA SER A 201 7.89 16.29 16.82
C SER A 201 9.38 16.62 16.73
N ARG A 202 10.23 15.66 16.36
CA ARG A 202 11.55 16.05 15.84
C ARG A 202 11.37 16.81 14.53
N ALA A 203 12.36 17.64 14.20
CA ALA A 203 12.41 18.28 12.91
C ALA A 203 12.38 17.22 11.80
N HIS A 204 11.78 17.56 10.67
CA HIS A 204 11.75 16.73 9.49
C HIS A 204 12.68 17.34 8.46
N THR A 205 13.34 16.48 7.71
CA THR A 205 14.28 16.87 6.67
C THR A 205 13.77 16.37 5.34
N ASP A 206 13.54 17.28 4.40
CA ASP A 206 13.24 16.90 3.02
C ASP A 206 14.52 16.36 2.34
N PRO A 207 14.54 15.09 1.89
CA PRO A 207 15.71 14.50 1.24
C PRO A 207 16.02 15.09 -0.15
N GLU A 208 15.05 15.75 -0.80
CA GLU A 208 15.21 16.33 -2.13
C GLU A 208 15.70 17.78 -2.06
N THR A 209 15.11 18.60 -1.19
CA THR A 209 15.50 20.02 -1.05
C THR A 209 16.57 20.25 0.02
N GLY A 210 16.69 19.36 1.00
CA GLY A 210 17.55 19.52 2.17
C GLY A 210 16.97 20.41 3.26
N ASP A 211 15.77 20.96 3.06
CA ASP A 211 15.13 21.86 4.01
C ASP A 211 14.80 21.13 5.30
N ARG A 212 15.16 21.77 6.41
CA ARG A 212 14.80 21.34 7.76
C ARG A 212 13.60 22.15 8.20
N TYR A 213 12.53 21.49 8.61
CA TYR A 213 11.36 22.18 9.17
C TYR A 213 10.80 21.45 10.37
N GLN A 214 10.23 22.24 11.28
CA GLN A 214 9.59 21.72 12.47
C GLN A 214 8.22 21.14 12.11
N MET A 215 7.98 19.91 12.53
CA MET A 215 6.67 19.26 12.41
C MET A 215 6.03 19.12 13.77
N PHE A 216 4.71 19.09 13.75
CA PHE A 216 3.88 18.96 14.92
C PHE A 216 3.11 17.65 14.83
N SER A 217 3.33 16.76 15.78
CA SER A 217 2.59 15.50 15.89
C SER A 217 1.20 15.80 16.43
N VAL A 218 0.17 15.39 15.68
CA VAL A 218 -1.23 15.62 16.02
C VAL A 218 -1.83 14.34 16.58
N SER A 219 -2.39 14.45 17.78
CA SER A 219 -3.19 13.42 18.43
C SER A 219 -4.65 13.82 18.47
N LYS A 220 -5.54 12.84 18.33
CA LYS A 220 -7.00 12.99 18.50
C LYS A 220 -7.48 12.01 19.59
N PRO A 221 -8.72 12.12 20.11
CA PRO A 221 -9.24 11.14 21.07
C PRO A 221 -9.07 9.68 20.62
N LYS A 222 -9.19 9.43 19.31
CA LYS A 222 -9.02 8.10 18.68
C LYS A 222 -7.61 7.52 18.77
N GLY A 223 -6.58 8.32 18.99
CA GLY A 223 -5.21 7.82 19.08
C GLY A 223 -4.13 8.89 19.08
N HIS A 224 -2.93 8.47 19.45
CA HIS A 224 -1.74 9.32 19.53
C HIS A 224 -1.04 9.47 18.17
N ASN A 225 -0.46 10.64 17.92
CA ASN A 225 0.43 10.94 16.78
C ASN A 225 -0.08 10.39 15.44
N LEU A 226 -1.36 10.63 15.15
CA LEU A 226 -2.06 10.07 13.99
C LEU A 226 -1.51 10.61 12.66
N PHE A 227 -1.11 11.88 12.66
CA PHE A 227 -0.50 12.55 11.51
C PHE A 227 0.36 13.72 11.98
N TYR A 228 1.15 14.27 11.07
CA TYR A 228 2.05 15.38 11.33
C TYR A 228 1.66 16.58 10.46
N LEU A 229 1.73 17.79 11.02
CA LEU A 229 1.47 19.04 10.31
C LEU A 229 2.65 19.99 10.43
N LYS A 230 2.83 20.85 9.42
CA LYS A 230 3.71 22.04 9.53
C LYS A 230 3.04 23.12 10.39
N GLU A 231 3.84 24.02 10.95
CA GLU A 231 3.36 25.12 11.78
C GLU A 231 2.35 26.02 11.05
N ASP A 232 2.66 26.39 9.81
CA ASP A 232 1.80 27.26 8.99
C ASP A 232 0.42 26.60 8.74
N GLU A 233 0.41 25.30 8.46
CA GLU A 233 -0.83 24.56 8.24
C GLU A 233 -1.66 24.43 9.52
N LEU A 234 -0.99 24.20 10.65
CA LEU A 234 -1.61 24.11 11.96
C LEU A 234 -2.30 25.43 12.32
N THR A 235 -1.60 26.56 12.21
CA THR A 235 -2.09 27.90 12.58
C THR A 235 -3.14 28.44 11.61
N GLN A 236 -3.07 28.07 10.33
CA GLN A 236 -4.07 28.40 9.33
C GLN A 236 -5.41 27.73 9.63
N LYS A 237 -5.41 26.42 9.92
CA LYS A 237 -6.65 25.62 10.10
C LYS A 237 -7.17 25.60 11.53
N HIS A 238 -6.31 25.84 12.52
CA HIS A 238 -6.66 25.73 13.93
C HIS A 238 -6.29 26.99 14.72
N LYS A 239 -6.97 27.19 15.85
CA LYS A 239 -6.66 28.24 16.83
C LYS A 239 -6.23 27.60 18.15
N PRO A 240 -5.20 28.14 18.83
CA PRO A 240 -4.79 27.62 20.13
C PRO A 240 -5.90 27.83 21.15
N VAL A 241 -6.08 26.86 22.05
CA VAL A 241 -7.09 26.90 23.11
C VAL A 241 -6.51 26.42 24.43
N SER A 242 -7.15 26.83 25.52
CA SER A 242 -6.79 26.33 26.84
C SER A 242 -7.14 24.85 26.98
N ARG A 243 -6.35 24.16 27.81
CA ARG A 243 -6.56 22.75 28.16
C ARG A 243 -7.99 22.49 28.67
N ASN A 244 -8.49 23.37 29.53
CA ASN A 244 -9.82 23.22 30.12
C ASN A 244 -10.93 23.26 29.06
N ARG A 245 -10.79 24.11 28.04
CA ARG A 245 -11.76 24.20 26.95
C ARG A 245 -11.80 22.92 26.10
N ALA A 246 -10.65 22.28 25.89
CA ALA A 246 -10.56 21.04 25.13
C ALA A 246 -11.02 19.81 25.94
N MET A 247 -10.96 19.86 27.28
CA MET A 247 -11.20 18.72 28.16
C MET A 247 -12.58 18.10 27.96
N ASP A 248 -13.65 18.89 28.08
CA ASP A 248 -15.02 18.37 28.07
C ASP A 248 -15.35 17.71 26.74
N TRP A 249 -14.96 18.34 25.63
CA TRP A 249 -15.12 17.78 24.30
C TRP A 249 -14.31 16.49 24.11
N TRP A 250 -13.07 16.48 24.59
CA TRP A 250 -12.18 15.32 24.44
C TRP A 250 -12.70 14.12 25.21
N LEU A 251 -13.17 14.32 26.45
CA LEU A 251 -13.77 13.27 27.27
C LEU A 251 -15.06 12.74 26.64
N ALA A 252 -15.90 13.62 26.10
CA ALA A 252 -17.12 13.23 25.40
C ALA A 252 -16.83 12.38 24.15
N GLU A 253 -15.84 12.76 23.35
CA GLU A 253 -15.41 11.97 22.19
C GLU A 253 -14.73 10.67 22.59
N GLN A 254 -13.92 10.69 23.65
CA GLN A 254 -13.26 9.50 24.18
C GLN A 254 -14.27 8.44 24.64
N ALA A 255 -15.39 8.86 25.25
CA ALA A 255 -16.46 7.96 25.70
C ALA A 255 -17.18 7.24 24.54
N LYS A 256 -17.14 7.79 23.33
CA LYS A 256 -17.76 7.17 22.13
C LYS A 256 -16.87 6.09 21.50
N ILE A 257 -15.62 5.97 21.92
CA ILE A 257 -14.66 5.05 21.30
C ILE A 257 -14.87 3.65 21.88
N PRO A 258 -15.19 2.63 21.06
CA PRO A 258 -15.30 1.26 21.53
C PRO A 258 -13.93 0.71 21.97
N PRO A 259 -13.89 -0.27 22.89
CA PRO A 259 -12.63 -0.87 23.34
C PRO A 259 -11.88 -1.60 22.23
N THR A 260 -12.60 -2.07 21.20
CA THR A 260 -12.05 -2.78 20.05
C THR A 260 -12.61 -2.20 18.75
N GLU A 261 -11.81 -2.19 17.70
CA GLU A 261 -12.19 -1.76 16.35
C GLU A 261 -12.07 -2.95 15.40
N GLN A 262 -13.13 -3.20 14.62
CA GLN A 262 -13.14 -4.18 13.55
C GLN A 262 -12.60 -3.55 12.26
N LYS A 263 -11.67 -4.23 11.60
CA LYS A 263 -11.13 -3.82 10.29
C LYS A 263 -11.08 -5.00 9.33
N THR A 264 -11.41 -4.72 8.09
CA THR A 264 -11.23 -5.66 6.99
C THR A 264 -9.87 -5.44 6.33
N ILE A 265 -9.11 -6.50 6.18
CA ILE A 265 -7.82 -6.51 5.49
C ILE A 265 -7.88 -7.45 4.30
N HIS A 266 -7.23 -7.03 3.22
CA HIS A 266 -7.16 -7.76 1.97
C HIS A 266 -5.72 -8.19 1.74
N LEU A 267 -5.48 -9.50 1.77
CA LEU A 267 -4.13 -10.07 1.76
C LEU A 267 -3.95 -10.99 0.55
N LEU A 268 -2.91 -10.76 -0.25
CA LEU A 268 -2.46 -11.70 -1.28
C LEU A 268 -1.32 -12.54 -0.74
N SER A 269 -1.44 -13.86 -0.79
CA SER A 269 -0.45 -14.82 -0.27
C SER A 269 -0.18 -15.92 -1.32
N GLY A 270 0.86 -16.72 -1.10
CA GLY A 270 1.31 -17.75 -2.04
C GLY A 270 2.32 -17.24 -3.07
N ALA A 271 2.15 -17.61 -4.34
CA ALA A 271 3.11 -17.35 -5.41
C ALA A 271 3.06 -15.90 -5.93
N LEU A 272 3.61 -14.96 -5.17
CA LEU A 272 3.54 -13.53 -5.51
C LEU A 272 4.58 -13.05 -6.53
N LEU A 273 5.67 -13.80 -6.73
CA LEU A 273 6.77 -13.39 -7.61
C LEU A 273 6.34 -13.17 -9.07
N PRO A 274 5.53 -14.06 -9.69
CA PRO A 274 5.03 -13.86 -11.05
C PRO A 274 4.25 -12.55 -11.25
N ILE A 275 3.53 -12.11 -10.22
CA ILE A 275 2.68 -10.91 -10.26
C ILE A 275 3.36 -9.67 -9.65
N TRP A 276 4.59 -9.80 -9.15
CA TRP A 276 5.28 -8.80 -8.34
C TRP A 276 5.51 -7.47 -9.07
N LYS A 277 5.92 -7.53 -10.35
CA LYS A 277 6.14 -6.34 -11.17
C LYS A 277 4.86 -5.54 -11.37
N TYR A 278 3.74 -6.23 -11.54
CA TYR A 278 2.44 -5.61 -11.71
C TYR A 278 1.95 -4.97 -10.41
N LEU A 279 2.07 -5.66 -9.27
CA LEU A 279 1.70 -5.09 -7.96
C LEU A 279 2.46 -3.79 -7.65
N LYS A 280 3.74 -3.73 -8.01
CA LYS A 280 4.57 -2.51 -7.87
C LYS A 280 4.12 -1.35 -8.76
N ASN A 281 3.58 -1.64 -9.94
CA ASN A 281 3.22 -0.60 -10.90
C ASN A 281 1.90 0.08 -10.54
N ILE A 282 0.98 -0.65 -9.90
CA ILE A 282 -0.36 -0.15 -9.59
C ILE A 282 -0.43 0.47 -8.21
N GLN A 283 0.35 -0.04 -7.26
CA GLN A 283 0.40 0.58 -5.95
C GLN A 283 1.37 1.75 -5.99
N HIS A 284 0.83 2.97 -6.04
CA HIS A 284 1.61 4.21 -5.86
C HIS A 284 2.21 4.34 -4.44
N GLN A 285 1.71 3.53 -3.48
CA GLN A 285 2.24 3.41 -2.12
C GLN A 285 3.10 2.14 -2.00
N ALA A 286 4.03 2.13 -1.04
CA ALA A 286 4.85 0.94 -0.78
C ALA A 286 3.97 -0.29 -0.45
N LEU A 287 4.32 -1.45 -1.03
CA LEU A 287 3.66 -2.73 -0.76
C LEU A 287 3.99 -3.16 0.67
N LYS A 288 2.98 -3.26 1.54
CA LYS A 288 3.19 -3.71 2.93
C LYS A 288 3.08 -5.21 3.02
N ILE A 289 4.15 -5.88 3.41
CA ILE A 289 4.14 -7.33 3.67
C ILE A 289 3.68 -7.55 5.10
N ILE A 290 2.65 -8.36 5.30
CA ILE A 290 2.07 -8.66 6.60
C ILE A 290 2.22 -10.15 6.92
N ARG A 291 2.59 -10.45 8.16
CA ARG A 291 2.47 -11.77 8.77
C ARG A 291 1.35 -11.76 9.79
N THR A 292 0.46 -12.74 9.72
CA THR A 292 -0.62 -12.91 10.69
C THR A 292 -0.83 -14.38 11.02
N THR A 293 -1.36 -14.66 12.21
CA THR A 293 -1.84 -15.98 12.59
C THR A 293 -3.32 -15.83 12.87
N THR A 294 -4.14 -16.58 12.15
CA THR A 294 -5.60 -16.62 12.33
C THR A 294 -5.97 -17.41 13.56
N ASP A 295 -7.19 -17.22 14.05
CA ASP A 295 -7.69 -17.83 15.29
C ASP A 295 -7.73 -19.36 15.23
N ASP A 296 -7.83 -19.93 14.02
CA ASP A 296 -7.76 -21.37 13.73
C ASP A 296 -6.31 -21.94 13.74
N GLY A 297 -5.31 -21.08 13.98
CA GLY A 297 -3.89 -21.44 13.99
C GLY A 297 -3.19 -21.37 12.63
N THR A 298 -3.87 -20.97 11.55
CA THR A 298 -3.24 -20.84 10.22
C THR A 298 -2.29 -19.64 10.18
N ARG A 299 -1.02 -19.87 9.84
CA ARG A 299 -0.04 -18.79 9.64
C ARG A 299 -0.10 -18.30 8.20
N LEU A 300 -0.37 -17.02 8.02
CA LEU A 300 -0.44 -16.36 6.72
C LEU A 300 0.67 -15.32 6.60
N VAL A 301 1.31 -15.30 5.43
CA VAL A 301 2.27 -14.27 5.03
C VAL A 301 1.88 -13.79 3.65
N GLY A 302 1.71 -12.49 3.48
CA GLY A 302 1.26 -11.94 2.21
C GLY A 302 1.44 -10.44 2.09
N VAL A 303 1.03 -9.90 0.95
CA VAL A 303 1.03 -8.46 0.69
C VAL A 303 -0.36 -7.91 0.97
N ASN A 304 -0.42 -6.87 1.79
CA ASN A 304 -1.64 -6.12 2.08
C ASN A 304 -1.99 -5.20 0.91
N ILE A 305 -3.23 -5.31 0.44
CA ILE A 305 -3.74 -4.59 -0.71
C ILE A 305 -4.79 -3.57 -0.26
N SER A 306 -4.66 -2.34 -0.75
CA SER A 306 -5.65 -1.29 -0.51
C SER A 306 -6.98 -1.62 -1.23
N PRO A 307 -8.15 -1.46 -0.57
CA PRO A 307 -9.46 -1.71 -1.17
C PRO A 307 -9.67 -1.06 -2.55
N ASN A 308 -9.14 0.16 -2.74
CA ASN A 308 -9.29 0.93 -3.97
C ASN A 308 -8.60 0.26 -5.18
N VAL A 309 -7.54 -0.50 -4.93
CA VAL A 309 -6.70 -1.12 -5.96
C VAL A 309 -7.15 -2.55 -6.26
N ILE A 310 -7.90 -3.18 -5.34
CA ILE A 310 -8.43 -4.53 -5.53
C ILE A 310 -9.19 -4.62 -6.85
N GLY A 311 -10.05 -3.65 -7.16
CA GLY A 311 -10.82 -3.64 -8.42
C GLY A 311 -9.95 -3.65 -9.68
N GLU A 312 -8.79 -3.00 -9.66
CA GLU A 312 -7.86 -2.98 -10.80
C GLU A 312 -7.08 -4.30 -10.90
N ILE A 313 -6.58 -4.79 -9.77
CA ILE A 313 -5.93 -6.11 -9.66
C ILE A 313 -6.89 -7.21 -10.16
N ARG A 314 -8.17 -7.14 -9.78
CA ARG A 314 -9.23 -8.05 -10.28
C ARG A 314 -9.32 -8.04 -11.80
N ARG A 315 -9.35 -6.87 -12.43
CA ARG A 315 -9.51 -6.73 -13.88
C ARG A 315 -8.32 -7.27 -14.65
N SER A 316 -7.09 -6.94 -14.26
CA SER A 316 -5.94 -7.29 -15.09
C SER A 316 -5.47 -8.73 -14.92
N PHE A 317 -5.69 -9.36 -13.77
CA PHE A 317 -5.43 -10.79 -13.62
C PHE A 317 -6.61 -11.67 -14.04
N GLY A 318 -7.71 -11.06 -14.50
CA GLY A 318 -8.86 -11.78 -15.02
C GLY A 318 -9.53 -12.70 -14.00
N MET A 319 -9.38 -12.42 -12.69
CA MET A 319 -9.82 -13.32 -11.63
C MET A 319 -10.52 -12.53 -10.50
N TRP A 320 -11.83 -12.34 -10.68
CA TRP A 320 -12.79 -13.25 -10.06
C TRP A 320 -13.74 -13.77 -11.14
N GLU A 321 -13.71 -15.06 -11.46
CA GLU A 321 -14.93 -15.81 -11.80
C GLU A 321 -15.81 -15.88 -10.54
N MET A 322 -16.26 -14.73 -10.08
CA MET A 322 -17.53 -14.65 -9.39
C MET A 322 -18.36 -13.80 -10.33
N ALA A 323 -19.11 -14.48 -11.22
CA ALA A 323 -20.44 -13.97 -11.47
C ALA A 323 -21.02 -13.75 -10.07
N ALA A 324 -21.32 -12.51 -9.76
CA ALA A 324 -22.46 -12.32 -8.90
C ALA A 324 -23.62 -12.92 -9.71
N GLU A 325 -23.93 -14.19 -9.44
CA GLU A 325 -24.92 -14.99 -10.19
C GLU A 325 -26.32 -14.57 -9.75
N THR A 326 -26.42 -14.13 -8.51
CA THR A 326 -27.66 -13.73 -7.87
C THR A 326 -27.82 -12.22 -7.82
N ALA A 327 -29.07 -11.77 -7.79
CA ALA A 327 -29.40 -10.36 -7.64
C ALA A 327 -28.78 -9.75 -6.38
N GLU A 328 -28.74 -10.49 -5.27
CA GLU A 328 -28.22 -10.05 -3.98
C GLU A 328 -26.71 -9.79 -4.03
N GLU A 329 -25.94 -10.68 -4.65
CA GLU A 329 -24.50 -10.51 -4.84
C GLU A 329 -24.19 -9.31 -5.74
N ILE A 330 -25.00 -9.08 -6.79
CA ILE A 330 -24.83 -7.93 -7.68
C ILE A 330 -25.12 -6.64 -6.92
N ILE A 331 -26.20 -6.60 -6.12
CA ILE A 331 -26.53 -5.45 -5.28
C ILE A 331 -25.38 -5.15 -4.33
N HIS A 332 -24.88 -6.15 -3.60
CA HIS A 332 -23.77 -5.99 -2.67
C HIS A 332 -22.50 -5.48 -3.39
N THR A 333 -22.12 -6.11 -4.50
CA THR A 333 -20.94 -5.75 -5.28
C THR A 333 -21.00 -4.31 -5.82
N VAL A 334 -22.16 -3.89 -6.32
CA VAL A 334 -22.34 -2.55 -6.89
C VAL A 334 -22.50 -1.50 -5.78
N ARG A 335 -23.21 -1.83 -4.68
CA ARG A 335 -23.53 -0.90 -3.61
C ARG A 335 -22.34 -0.69 -2.65
N GLU A 336 -21.71 -1.76 -2.21
CA GLU A 336 -20.62 -1.73 -1.21
C GLU A 336 -19.25 -1.59 -1.87
N GLU A 337 -18.98 -2.34 -2.93
CA GLU A 337 -17.66 -2.34 -3.58
C GLU A 337 -17.53 -1.28 -4.69
N ASN A 338 -18.63 -0.59 -5.05
CA ASN A 338 -18.69 0.45 -6.09
C ASN A 338 -18.17 -0.03 -7.46
N ILE A 339 -18.42 -1.31 -7.77
CA ILE A 339 -18.01 -1.95 -9.02
C ILE A 339 -19.19 -1.96 -10.00
N SER A 340 -18.94 -1.65 -11.27
CA SER A 340 -19.94 -1.83 -12.33
C SER A 340 -19.95 -3.27 -12.83
N VAL A 341 -21.14 -3.87 -12.94
CA VAL A 341 -21.35 -5.24 -13.46
C VAL A 341 -21.86 -5.16 -14.90
N GLU A 342 -21.30 -5.98 -15.80
CA GLU A 342 -21.74 -6.06 -17.20
C GLU A 342 -22.59 -7.33 -17.44
N LEU A 343 -23.75 -7.13 -18.05
CA LEU A 343 -24.72 -8.16 -18.41
C LEU A 343 -24.72 -8.37 -19.93
N LEU A 344 -25.43 -9.42 -20.37
CA LEU A 344 -25.62 -9.72 -21.79
C LEU A 344 -26.13 -8.51 -22.59
N GLY A 345 -25.59 -8.32 -23.80
CA GLY A 345 -25.98 -7.23 -24.70
C GLY A 345 -25.46 -5.86 -24.27
N ASP A 346 -24.31 -5.80 -23.59
CA ASP A 346 -23.66 -4.58 -23.12
C ASP A 346 -24.50 -3.74 -22.14
N VAL A 347 -25.45 -4.36 -21.45
CA VAL A 347 -26.21 -3.72 -20.37
C VAL A 347 -25.32 -3.64 -19.13
N LYS A 348 -25.26 -2.49 -18.46
CA LYS A 348 -24.38 -2.30 -17.28
C LYS A 348 -25.18 -1.95 -16.04
N ILE A 349 -24.82 -2.53 -14.89
CA ILE A 349 -25.35 -2.14 -13.58
C ILE A 349 -24.25 -1.38 -12.85
N ARG A 350 -24.56 -0.18 -12.36
CA ARG A 350 -23.60 0.68 -11.65
C ARG A 350 -24.25 1.51 -10.56
N LYS A 351 -23.43 2.01 -9.63
CA LYS A 351 -23.85 2.98 -8.63
C LYS A 351 -23.77 4.40 -9.20
N THR A 352 -24.87 5.14 -9.12
CA THR A 352 -24.96 6.52 -9.63
C THR A 352 -25.55 7.44 -8.57
N ARG A 353 -25.20 8.73 -8.60
CA ARG A 353 -25.85 9.75 -7.77
C ARG A 353 -27.06 10.36 -8.46
N PHE A 354 -28.21 10.38 -7.78
CA PHE A 354 -29.43 11.03 -8.24
C PHE A 354 -30.04 11.82 -7.07
N GLN A 355 -30.32 13.11 -7.29
CA GLN A 355 -30.85 14.03 -6.26
C GLN A 355 -30.09 13.99 -4.91
N GLY A 356 -28.75 13.85 -4.97
CA GLY A 356 -27.90 13.82 -3.78
C GLY A 356 -27.80 12.45 -3.08
N ARG A 357 -28.54 11.43 -3.52
CA ARG A 357 -28.51 10.07 -2.98
C ARG A 357 -27.78 9.12 -3.94
N SER A 358 -27.18 8.06 -3.39
CA SER A 358 -26.50 7.02 -4.17
C SER A 358 -27.44 5.84 -4.41
N ILE A 359 -27.78 5.60 -5.67
CA ILE A 359 -28.73 4.57 -6.10
C ILE A 359 -28.12 3.67 -7.18
N LEU A 360 -28.64 2.46 -7.34
CA LEU A 360 -28.24 1.56 -8.43
C LEU A 360 -28.99 1.91 -9.73
N GLU A 361 -28.25 1.96 -10.83
CA GLU A 361 -28.75 2.24 -12.16
C GLU A 361 -28.43 1.09 -13.11
N VAL A 362 -29.45 0.63 -13.86
CA VAL A 362 -29.31 -0.30 -14.99
C VAL A 362 -29.25 0.55 -16.26
N VAL A 363 -28.14 0.45 -16.97
CA VAL A 363 -27.81 1.25 -18.15
C VAL A 363 -27.95 0.38 -19.40
N PRO A 364 -29.02 0.56 -20.20
CA PRO A 364 -29.15 -0.11 -21.48
C PRO A 364 -28.22 0.52 -22.53
N SER A 365 -27.82 -0.30 -23.51
CA SER A 365 -26.98 0.12 -24.65
C SER A 365 -27.78 0.26 -25.95
N THR A 366 -28.96 -0.37 -26.07
CA THR A 366 -29.79 -0.34 -27.28
C THR A 366 -31.24 0.08 -27.00
N TYR A 367 -31.94 0.59 -28.03
CA TYR A 367 -33.34 1.01 -27.91
C TYR A 367 -34.28 -0.17 -27.63
N LYS A 368 -33.95 -1.37 -28.10
CA LYS A 368 -34.72 -2.60 -27.84
C LYS A 368 -34.74 -2.93 -26.34
N GLN A 369 -33.57 -2.84 -25.69
CA GLN A 369 -33.42 -3.06 -24.24
C GLN A 369 -34.24 -2.05 -23.42
N ILE A 370 -34.35 -0.80 -23.88
CA ILE A 370 -35.19 0.21 -23.20
C ILE A 370 -36.65 -0.23 -23.15
N ARG A 371 -37.14 -0.94 -24.17
CA ARG A 371 -38.51 -1.46 -24.18
C ARG A 371 -38.64 -2.66 -23.23
N GLU A 372 -37.69 -3.60 -23.28
CA GLU A 372 -37.66 -4.80 -22.45
C GLU A 372 -37.52 -4.46 -20.94
N LEU A 373 -36.69 -3.48 -20.58
CA LEU A 373 -36.49 -3.03 -19.19
C LEU A 373 -37.67 -2.24 -18.60
N ARG A 374 -38.67 -1.84 -19.39
CA ARG A 374 -39.90 -1.23 -18.83
C ARG A 374 -40.82 -2.25 -18.19
N GLU A 375 -40.66 -3.52 -18.54
CA GLU A 375 -41.53 -4.60 -18.11
C GLU A 375 -41.01 -5.30 -16.83
N THR A 376 -39.83 -4.90 -16.33
CA THR A 376 -39.14 -5.54 -15.17
C THR A 376 -39.39 -4.91 -13.82
N GLY A 377 -40.31 -3.94 -13.72
CA GLY A 377 -40.55 -3.22 -12.46
C GLY A 377 -39.47 -2.21 -12.05
N LEU A 378 -38.45 -1.96 -12.89
CA LEU A 378 -37.46 -0.91 -12.66
C LEU A 378 -38.11 0.48 -12.66
N ILE A 379 -37.63 1.36 -11.79
CA ILE A 379 -38.07 2.76 -11.74
C ILE A 379 -37.50 3.46 -12.98
N ASN A 380 -38.35 3.73 -13.96
CA ASN A 380 -37.96 4.41 -15.20
C ASN A 380 -38.24 5.92 -15.12
N ILE A 381 -37.20 6.72 -15.35
CA ILE A 381 -37.29 8.19 -15.41
C ILE A 381 -36.70 8.67 -16.74
N ILE A 382 -37.34 9.66 -17.35
CA ILE A 382 -36.79 10.35 -18.54
C ILE A 382 -36.06 11.61 -18.08
N GLN A 383 -34.75 11.69 -18.35
CA GLN A 383 -33.93 12.86 -18.03
C GLN A 383 -33.06 13.22 -19.24
N ASN A 384 -33.05 14.48 -19.66
CA ASN A 384 -32.31 14.97 -20.84
C ASN A 384 -32.57 14.12 -22.10
N SER A 385 -33.83 13.77 -22.36
CA SER A 385 -34.26 12.91 -23.47
C SER A 385 -33.68 11.49 -23.46
N ARG A 386 -33.17 11.00 -22.32
CA ARG A 386 -32.70 9.62 -22.13
C ARG A 386 -33.51 8.92 -21.04
N SER A 387 -33.93 7.68 -21.30
CA SER A 387 -34.55 6.83 -20.28
C SER A 387 -33.47 6.27 -19.36
N ARG A 388 -33.67 6.43 -18.05
CA ARG A 388 -32.79 5.93 -16.99
C ARG A 388 -33.59 4.98 -16.12
N PHE A 389 -33.00 3.82 -15.81
CA PHE A 389 -33.66 2.77 -15.05
C PHE A 389 -32.95 2.58 -13.72
N PHE A 390 -33.69 2.69 -12.62
CA PHE A 390 -33.17 2.58 -11.26
C PHE A 390 -33.77 1.39 -10.54
N VAL A 391 -32.95 0.76 -9.71
CA VAL A 391 -33.37 -0.30 -8.80
C VAL A 391 -33.94 0.31 -7.53
N SER A 392 -34.94 -0.33 -6.93
CA SER A 392 -35.51 0.09 -5.64
C SER A 392 -34.45 0.19 -4.54
N GLU A 393 -34.67 1.08 -3.56
CA GLU A 393 -33.83 1.17 -2.35
C GLU A 393 -34.17 0.09 -1.32
N ASP A 394 -35.38 -0.47 -1.38
CA ASP A 394 -35.80 -1.61 -0.55
C ASP A 394 -35.07 -2.88 -1.02
N ASP A 395 -34.34 -3.54 -0.11
CA ASP A 395 -33.50 -4.70 -0.43
C ASP A 395 -34.29 -5.89 -0.98
N ILE A 396 -35.53 -6.11 -0.52
CA ILE A 396 -36.37 -7.22 -0.98
C ILE A 396 -36.83 -6.93 -2.40
N ALA A 397 -37.40 -5.74 -2.62
CA ALA A 397 -37.86 -5.33 -3.95
C ALA A 397 -36.69 -5.22 -4.94
N ALA A 398 -35.51 -4.75 -4.49
CA ALA A 398 -34.31 -4.66 -5.31
C ALA A 398 -33.87 -6.04 -5.80
N SER A 399 -33.86 -7.04 -4.92
CA SER A 399 -33.49 -8.42 -5.26
C SER A 399 -34.48 -9.03 -6.28
N GLU A 400 -35.78 -8.85 -6.08
CA GLU A 400 -36.81 -9.33 -7.02
C GLU A 400 -36.71 -8.67 -8.41
N THR A 401 -36.61 -7.34 -8.44
CA THR A 401 -36.52 -6.55 -9.68
C THR A 401 -35.27 -6.92 -10.47
N LEU A 402 -34.12 -7.04 -9.79
CA LEU A 402 -32.87 -7.44 -10.43
C LEU A 402 -32.90 -8.90 -10.87
N SER A 403 -33.58 -9.79 -10.14
CA SER A 403 -33.74 -11.19 -10.56
C SER A 403 -34.50 -11.30 -11.88
N GLU A 404 -35.52 -10.47 -12.13
CA GLU A 404 -36.20 -10.39 -13.43
C GLU A 404 -35.30 -9.84 -14.54
N VAL A 405 -34.50 -8.82 -14.24
CA VAL A 405 -33.52 -8.28 -15.20
C VAL A 405 -32.50 -9.35 -15.58
N LEU A 406 -32.01 -10.14 -14.61
CA LEU A 406 -31.00 -11.18 -14.85
C LEU A 406 -31.56 -12.37 -15.64
N LYS A 407 -32.87 -12.66 -15.54
CA LYS A 407 -33.51 -13.67 -16.41
C LYS A 407 -33.47 -13.26 -17.90
N MET A 408 -33.56 -11.96 -18.19
CA MET A 408 -33.51 -11.44 -19.56
C MET A 408 -32.09 -11.11 -20.04
N PHE A 409 -31.26 -10.61 -19.13
CA PHE A 409 -29.89 -10.21 -19.37
C PHE A 409 -28.97 -10.90 -18.36
N PRO A 410 -28.61 -12.18 -18.58
CA PRO A 410 -27.73 -12.89 -17.68
C PRO A 410 -26.35 -12.22 -17.63
N PRO A 411 -25.62 -12.32 -16.50
CA PRO A 411 -24.24 -11.88 -16.41
C PRO A 411 -23.37 -12.45 -17.53
N LEU A 412 -22.59 -11.59 -18.20
CA LEU A 412 -21.90 -11.92 -19.46
C LEU A 412 -20.89 -13.08 -19.36
N HIS A 413 -20.45 -13.43 -18.13
CA HIS A 413 -19.55 -14.55 -17.89
C HIS A 413 -20.24 -15.93 -17.93
N LEU A 414 -21.56 -16.03 -17.67
CA LEU A 414 -22.29 -17.32 -17.64
C LEU A 414 -22.30 -18.04 -19.00
N LEU A 415 -22.19 -17.30 -20.12
CA LEU A 415 -22.17 -17.89 -21.47
C LEU A 415 -20.80 -18.48 -21.84
N LYS A 416 -19.70 -17.92 -21.32
CA LYS A 416 -18.34 -18.46 -21.54
C LYS A 416 -18.15 -19.81 -20.86
N THR A 417 -18.82 -20.03 -19.73
CA THR A 417 -18.82 -21.31 -19.02
C THR A 417 -19.61 -22.38 -19.78
N GLN A 418 -20.72 -22.00 -20.43
CA GLN A 418 -21.51 -22.92 -21.26
C GLN A 418 -20.81 -23.29 -22.58
N GLU A 419 -20.11 -22.36 -23.25
CA GLU A 419 -19.32 -22.71 -24.45
C GLU A 419 -18.19 -23.71 -24.13
N LYS A 420 -17.58 -23.63 -22.94
CA LYS A 420 -16.63 -24.65 -22.46
C LYS A 420 -17.31 -26.00 -22.19
N ALA A 421 -18.49 -26.01 -21.58
CA ALA A 421 -19.23 -27.24 -21.29
C ALA A 421 -19.75 -27.95 -22.54
N VAL A 422 -20.10 -27.20 -23.60
CA VAL A 422 -20.51 -27.79 -24.90
C VAL A 422 -19.30 -28.40 -25.63
N PHE A 423 -18.10 -27.80 -25.52
CA PHE A 423 -16.87 -28.39 -26.07
C PHE A 423 -16.41 -29.66 -25.33
N GLU A 424 -16.75 -29.83 -24.06
CA GLU A 424 -16.44 -31.06 -23.30
C GLU A 424 -17.46 -32.20 -23.51
N GLN A 425 -18.69 -31.92 -23.96
CA GLN A 425 -19.70 -32.95 -24.21
C GLN A 425 -19.66 -33.57 -25.61
N ASP A 426 -18.96 -32.95 -26.57
CA ASP A 426 -18.80 -33.47 -27.93
C ASP A 426 -17.54 -34.35 -28.13
N THR A 427 -16.76 -34.58 -27.07
CA THR A 427 -15.68 -35.58 -27.08
C THR A 427 -16.20 -36.95 -26.63
N ARG A 428 -17.21 -37.48 -27.34
CA ARG A 428 -17.48 -38.93 -27.27
C ARG A 428 -16.38 -39.65 -28.05
N HIS A 429 -15.60 -40.44 -27.31
CA HIS A 429 -14.71 -41.52 -27.76
C HIS A 429 -14.71 -41.78 -29.28
N VAL A 430 -13.72 -41.22 -29.97
CA VAL A 430 -13.25 -41.78 -31.23
C VAL A 430 -12.12 -42.74 -30.87
N ASP A 431 -12.35 -44.04 -31.09
CA ASP A 431 -11.34 -45.08 -30.96
C ASP A 431 -10.16 -44.79 -31.91
N ASN A 432 -9.01 -44.42 -31.34
CA ASN A 432 -7.77 -44.17 -32.07
C ASN A 432 -7.05 -45.51 -32.39
N ASN A 433 -7.61 -46.33 -33.29
CA ASN A 433 -6.91 -47.53 -33.75
C ASN A 433 -6.81 -47.72 -35.27
N ASP A 434 -7.25 -46.75 -36.08
CA ASP A 434 -6.99 -46.75 -37.52
C ASP A 434 -6.28 -45.45 -37.92
N HIS A 435 -4.95 -45.43 -37.83
CA HIS A 435 -4.13 -44.46 -38.55
C HIS A 435 -3.19 -45.24 -39.47
N HIS A 436 -3.53 -45.28 -40.76
CA HIS A 436 -2.56 -45.60 -41.79
C HIS A 436 -1.50 -44.48 -41.83
N PRO A 437 -0.20 -44.80 -42.01
CA PRO A 437 0.84 -43.79 -42.07
C PRO A 437 0.59 -42.85 -43.27
N VAL A 438 0.71 -41.55 -43.02
CA VAL A 438 0.63 -40.51 -44.03
C VAL A 438 1.84 -40.66 -44.97
N GLU A 439 1.61 -40.95 -46.25
CA GLU A 439 2.66 -40.92 -47.27
C GLU A 439 3.12 -39.47 -47.50
N LEU A 440 4.35 -39.16 -47.08
CA LEU A 440 4.96 -37.85 -47.32
C LEU A 440 5.59 -37.82 -48.73
N PRO A 441 5.46 -36.70 -49.47
CA PRO A 441 6.08 -36.58 -50.78
C PRO A 441 7.62 -36.59 -50.67
N GLY A 442 8.30 -37.34 -51.55
CA GLY A 442 9.71 -37.73 -51.41
C GLY A 442 10.76 -36.60 -51.35
N TRP A 443 10.38 -35.35 -51.58
CA TRP A 443 11.25 -34.18 -51.37
C TRP A 443 11.28 -33.69 -49.91
N LEU A 444 10.38 -34.20 -49.07
CA LEU A 444 10.26 -33.87 -47.64
C LEU A 444 10.79 -35.01 -46.73
N ILE A 445 11.47 -35.99 -47.32
CA ILE A 445 12.19 -37.03 -46.59
C ILE A 445 13.65 -36.59 -46.53
N GLU A 446 14.20 -36.40 -45.33
CA GLU A 446 15.63 -36.11 -45.18
C GLU A 446 16.45 -37.27 -45.76
N PRO A 447 17.44 -37.02 -46.63
CA PRO A 447 18.29 -38.07 -47.17
C PRO A 447 19.07 -38.74 -46.03
N SER A 448 19.32 -40.04 -46.18
CA SER A 448 19.99 -40.82 -45.14
C SER A 448 21.44 -40.33 -44.95
N ALA A 449 21.98 -40.49 -43.73
CA ALA A 449 23.33 -40.03 -43.39
C ALA A 449 24.44 -40.60 -44.31
N ASP A 450 24.19 -41.72 -44.97
CA ASP A 450 25.12 -42.35 -45.92
C ASP A 450 25.16 -41.66 -47.30
N GLU A 451 24.11 -40.92 -47.69
CA GLU A 451 24.07 -40.14 -48.93
C GLU A 451 24.72 -38.75 -48.77
N ILE A 452 24.75 -38.22 -47.54
CA ILE A 452 25.38 -36.93 -47.22
C ILE A 452 26.92 -37.06 -47.18
N GLY A 453 27.45 -38.26 -46.91
CA GLY A 453 28.89 -38.55 -46.91
C GLY A 453 29.55 -38.62 -48.30
N ALA A 454 28.77 -38.68 -49.39
CA ALA A 454 29.30 -38.82 -50.75
C ALA A 454 29.52 -37.47 -51.49
N ILE A 455 29.22 -36.33 -50.86
CA ILE A 455 29.33 -34.99 -51.48
C ILE A 455 30.47 -34.16 -50.84
N THR A 456 31.35 -34.79 -50.06
CA THR A 456 32.60 -34.17 -49.59
C THR A 456 33.83 -34.93 -50.09
N LEU A 457 34.17 -34.72 -51.37
CA LEU A 457 35.52 -34.77 -51.91
C LEU A 457 35.63 -33.85 -53.14
#